data_AF-A0A381Y0E5-F1
#
_entry.id   AF-A0A381Y0E5-F1
#
_cell.length_a   1.000
_cell.length_b   1.000
_cell.length_c   1.000
_cell.angle_alpha   90.00
_cell.angle_beta   90.00
_cell.angle_gamma   90.00
#
_symmetry.space_group_name_H-M   'P 1'
#
loop_
_entity.id
_entity.type
_entity.pdbx_description
1 polymer ?
#
loop_
_entity_poly.entity_id
_entity_poly.type
_entity_poly.pdbx_seq_one_letter_code
_entity_poly.pdbx_strand_id
1 'polypeptide(L)' 'MPEIIVDLPPSFKAPEVDAVLDKIFGRSRTKSIKDATCIKCEDTDLSFKDELSVIEYSISGLCQTCQDDLFGDE' A
#
# COMPACT_ATOMS: atom_id res chain seq x y z
N MET A 1 -5.03 12.01 16.59
CA MET A 1 -4.86 10.58 16.24
C MET A 1 -3.36 10.36 16.12
N PRO A 2 -2.76 9.36 16.77
CA PRO A 2 -1.32 9.15 16.66
C PRO A 2 -0.98 8.74 15.22
N GLU A 3 0.06 9.35 14.66
CA GLU A 3 0.60 8.94 13.36
C GLU A 3 1.23 7.56 13.50
N ILE A 4 0.68 6.56 12.82
CA ILE A 4 1.23 5.20 12.82
C ILE A 4 2.27 5.11 11.70
N ILE A 5 3.53 4.97 12.09
CA ILE A 5 4.66 4.87 11.16
C ILE A 5 4.64 3.50 10.47
N VAL A 6 4.82 3.49 9.15
CA VAL A 6 4.90 2.26 8.35
C VAL A 6 6.25 1.57 8.56
N ASP A 7 6.31 0.61 9.49
CA ASP A 7 7.47 -0.30 9.65
C ASP A 7 7.11 -1.75 9.28
N LEU A 8 6.25 -1.93 8.27
CA LEU A 8 5.82 -3.24 7.80
C LEU A 8 6.37 -3.51 6.38
N PRO A 9 7.12 -4.61 6.18
CA PRO A 9 7.62 -4.97 4.86
C PRO A 9 6.46 -5.42 3.94
N PRO A 10 6.64 -5.40 2.61
CA PRO A 10 5.64 -5.93 1.69
C PRO A 10 5.28 -7.38 2.05
N SER A 11 3.99 -7.69 2.15
CA SER A 11 3.57 -9.08 2.39
C SER A 11 3.99 -9.98 1.25
N PHE A 12 4.31 -11.24 1.56
CA PHE A 12 4.68 -12.21 0.54
C PHE A 12 3.51 -12.47 -0.41
N LYS A 13 3.81 -12.49 -1.70
CA LYS A 13 2.95 -12.99 -2.77
C LYS A 13 3.81 -13.85 -3.70
N ALA A 14 3.19 -14.82 -4.38
CA ALA A 14 3.90 -15.59 -5.39
C ALA A 14 4.41 -14.64 -6.50
N PRO A 15 5.58 -14.91 -7.11
CA PRO A 15 6.17 -14.03 -8.11
C PRO A 15 5.23 -13.70 -9.27
N GLU A 16 4.38 -14.64 -9.68
CA GLU A 16 3.39 -14.47 -10.73
C GLU A 16 2.31 -13.46 -10.35
N VAL A 17 1.93 -13.39 -9.08
CA VAL A 17 0.95 -12.43 -8.57
C VAL A 17 1.54 -11.03 -8.55
N ASP A 18 2.75 -10.86 -8.01
CA ASP A 18 3.43 -9.55 -8.05
C ASP A 18 3.65 -9.11 -9.50
N ALA A 19 4.02 -10.01 -10.42
CA ALA A 19 4.18 -9.67 -11.84
C ALA A 19 2.88 -9.21 -12.52
N VAL A 20 1.72 -9.76 -12.12
CA VAL A 20 0.42 -9.29 -12.63
C VAL A 20 0.07 -7.92 -12.03
N LEU A 21 0.26 -7.74 -10.72
CA LEU A 21 0.01 -6.45 -10.06
C LEU A 21 0.89 -5.34 -10.64
N ASP A 22 2.18 -5.64 -10.85
CA ASP A 22 3.14 -4.71 -11.43
C ASP A 22 2.71 -4.24 -12.83
N LYS A 23 2.08 -5.13 -13.62
CA LYS A 23 1.51 -4.78 -14.93
C LYS A 23 0.23 -3.95 -14.81
N ILE A 24 -0.65 -4.26 -13.85
CA ILE A 24 -1.91 -3.53 -13.65
C ILE A 24 -1.63 -2.08 -13.25
N PHE A 25 -0.68 -1.86 -12.33
CA PHE A 25 -0.35 -0.54 -11.83
C PHE A 25 0.76 0.16 -12.62
N GLY A 26 1.48 -0.55 -13.48
CA GLY A 26 2.67 -0.05 -14.19
C GLY A 26 3.86 0.24 -13.27
N ARG A 27 3.81 -0.22 -12.01
CA ARG A 27 4.79 0.04 -10.95
C ARG A 27 4.94 -1.17 -10.07
N SER A 28 6.13 -1.39 -9.52
CA SER A 28 6.36 -2.56 -8.67
C SER A 28 5.78 -2.39 -7.28
N ARG A 29 4.84 -3.26 -6.88
CA ARG A 29 4.20 -3.20 -5.56
C ARG A 29 5.21 -3.27 -4.43
N THR A 30 6.16 -4.21 -4.53
CA THR A 30 7.16 -4.42 -3.48
C THR A 30 8.12 -3.24 -3.36
N LYS A 31 8.45 -2.58 -4.48
CA LYS A 31 9.29 -1.37 -4.47
C LYS A 31 8.52 -0.18 -3.89
N SER A 32 7.30 0.07 -4.34
CA SER A 32 6.46 1.16 -3.84
C SER A 32 6.29 1.09 -2.32
N ILE A 33 6.02 -0.09 -1.77
CA ILE A 33 5.89 -0.28 -0.31
C ILE A 33 7.20 0.00 0.43
N LYS A 34 8.34 -0.47 -0.09
CA LYS A 34 9.67 -0.22 0.52
C LYS A 34 10.08 1.25 0.49
N ASP A 35 9.63 1.97 -0.54
CA ASP A 35 9.91 3.38 -0.72
C ASP A 35 8.85 4.28 -0.05
N ALA A 36 7.94 3.71 0.75
CA ALA A 36 6.81 4.43 1.37
C ALA A 36 6.03 5.29 0.36
N THR A 37 5.75 4.74 -0.82
CA THR A 37 5.04 5.40 -1.92
C THR A 37 3.75 4.63 -2.25
N CYS A 38 2.65 5.34 -2.49
CA CYS A 38 1.41 4.73 -2.96
C CYS A 38 1.58 4.20 -4.40
N ILE A 39 1.22 2.94 -4.64
CA ILE A 39 1.33 2.31 -5.97
C ILE A 39 0.37 2.92 -7.01
N LYS A 40 -0.75 3.50 -6.57
CA LYS A 40 -1.81 4.07 -7.43
C LYS A 40 -1.60 5.56 -7.70
N CYS A 41 -1.46 6.38 -6.66
CA CYS A 41 -1.41 7.84 -6.77
C CYS A 41 -0.01 8.45 -6.56
N GLU A 42 1.00 7.63 -6.25
CA GLU A 42 2.40 8.07 -6.05
C GLU A 42 2.63 9.03 -4.89
N ASP A 43 1.65 9.18 -4.01
CA ASP A 43 1.82 9.95 -2.78
C ASP A 43 2.89 9.30 -1.89
N THR A 44 3.72 10.14 -1.29
CA THR A 44 4.82 9.78 -0.39
C THR A 44 4.56 10.25 1.04
N ASP A 45 3.57 11.12 1.25
CA ASP A 45 3.17 11.60 2.58
C ASP A 45 2.11 10.67 3.18
N LEU A 46 2.54 9.44 3.47
CA LEU A 46 1.62 8.37 3.86
C LEU A 46 1.24 8.49 5.33
N SER A 47 -0.03 8.80 5.59
CA SER A 47 -0.67 8.69 6.91
C SER A 47 -1.76 7.64 6.88
N PHE A 48 -1.90 6.87 7.97
CA PHE A 48 -2.92 5.82 8.12
C PHE A 48 -3.77 6.07 9.36
N LYS A 49 -5.07 5.73 9.27
CA LYS A 49 -6.05 5.99 10.35
C LYS A 49 -5.91 5.02 11.52
N ASP A 50 -5.48 3.79 11.25
CA ASP A 50 -5.32 2.72 12.22
C ASP A 50 -4.25 1.69 11.78
N GLU A 51 -3.94 0.76 12.68
CA GLU A 51 -2.95 -0.30 12.44
C GLU A 51 -3.39 -1.26 11.32
N LEU A 52 -4.71 -1.46 11.16
CA LEU A 52 -5.26 -2.30 10.10
C LEU A 52 -4.91 -1.72 8.73
N SER A 53 -5.08 -0.41 8.55
CA SER A 53 -4.77 0.30 7.30
C SER A 53 -3.28 0.23 6.94
N VAL A 54 -2.39 0.15 7.95
CA VAL A 54 -0.95 -0.09 7.74
C VAL A 54 -0.67 -1.53 7.27
N ILE A 55 -1.38 -2.51 7.82
CA ILE A 55 -1.30 -3.90 7.36
C ILE A 55 -1.82 -3.98 5.91
N GLU A 56 -2.93 -3.32 5.59
CA GLU A 56 -3.49 -3.26 4.25
C GLU A 56 -2.56 -2.57 3.25
N TYR A 57 -1.83 -1.54 3.68
CA TYR A 57 -0.75 -0.96 2.88
C TYR A 57 0.34 -1.98 2.57
N SER A 58 0.80 -2.76 3.55
CA SER A 58 1.81 -3.82 3.33
C SER A 58 1.34 -4.89 2.33
N ILE A 59 0.03 -5.07 2.20
CA ILE A 59 -0.60 -6.02 1.26
C ILE A 59 -0.79 -5.39 -0.12
N SER A 60 -1.32 -4.18 -0.20
CA SER A 60 -1.80 -3.56 -1.44
C SER A 60 -0.83 -2.54 -2.03
N GLY A 61 -0.10 -1.80 -1.19
CA GLY A 61 0.67 -0.61 -1.55
C GLY A 61 -0.18 0.65 -1.73
N LEU A 62 -1.43 0.67 -1.28
CA LEU A 62 -2.33 1.83 -1.40
C LEU A 62 -2.27 2.72 -0.15
N CYS A 63 -2.11 4.04 -0.33
CA CYS A 63 -2.31 5.00 0.77
C CYS A 63 -3.73 4.96 1.30
N GLN A 64 -3.97 5.52 2.49
CA GLN A 64 -5.28 5.55 3.15
C GLN A 64 -6.40 6.02 2.20
N THR A 65 -6.24 7.18 1.56
CA THR A 65 -7.26 7.71 0.63
C THR A 65 -7.56 6.78 -0.53
N CYS A 66 -6.57 6.05 -1.04
CA CYS A 66 -6.78 5.06 -2.09
C CYS A 66 -7.40 3.76 -1.58
N GLN A 67 -7.17 3.40 -0.31
CA GLN A 67 -7.86 2.29 0.36
C GLN A 67 -9.34 2.65 0.54
N ASP A 68 -9.64 3.82 1.10
CA ASP A 68 -11.01 4.29 1.35
C ASP A 68 -11.81 4.43 0.03
N ASP A 69 -11.20 4.92 -1.06
CA ASP A 69 -11.82 4.97 -2.40
C ASP A 69 -12.18 3.59 -2.97
N LEU A 70 -11.40 2.55 -2.63
CA LEU A 70 -11.57 1.21 -3.18
C LEU A 70 -12.48 0.31 -2.31
N PHE A 71 -12.36 0.42 -0.99
CA PHE A 71 -13.01 -0.45 -0.02
C PHE A 71 -14.16 0.22 0.74
N GLY A 72 -14.26 1.55 0.67
CA GLY A 72 -15.17 2.35 1.49
C GLY A 72 -14.60 2.66 2.88
N ASP A 73 -15.19 3.63 3.55
CA ASP A 73 -14.94 3.89 4.97
C ASP A 73 -15.76 2.90 5.81
N GLU A 74 -15.11 1.99 6.55
CA GLU A 74 -15.72 1.29 7.69
C GLU A 74 -15.54 2.09 8.99
#